data_AF-B4FMT6-F1
#
_entry.id   AF-B4FMT6-F1
#
_cell.length_a   1.000
_cell.length_b   1.000
_cell.length_c   1.000
_cell.angle_alpha   90.00
_cell.angle_beta   90.00
_cell.angle_gamma   90.00
#
_symmetry.space_group_name_H-M   'P 1'
#
loop_
_entity.id
_entity.type
_entity.pdbx_description
1 polymer ?
#
loop_
_entity_poly.entity_id
_entity_poly.type
_entity_poly.pdbx_seq_one_letter_code
_entity_poly.pdbx_strand_id
1 'polypeptide(L)'
;MKAFWLPSATPEATVKVDVPSIHTVCPEGQEKLKLKSLFPISFTEETADQKSSKAVEKKSYMCPSCKSTITNTMSLVAVSTCGHVFCKKCYDKFLVKDKACLECSKPFRERNLVPLEKGGTGFAAHDERLEARYFKHLGSGSGLGLVKPAPKTY
;
A
#
# COMPACT_ATOMS: atom_id res chain seq x y z
N MET A 1 -45.98 -9.81 -2.89
CA MET A 1 -44.56 -9.69 -2.47
C MET A 1 -43.71 -9.60 -3.74
N LYS A 2 -42.93 -8.53 -3.92
CA LYS A 2 -42.16 -8.33 -5.16
C LYS A 2 -40.81 -9.03 -5.01
N ALA A 3 -40.75 -10.29 -5.42
CA ALA A 3 -39.56 -11.12 -5.29
C ALA A 3 -38.64 -10.88 -6.50
N PHE A 4 -37.85 -9.81 -6.45
CA PHE A 4 -36.92 -9.41 -7.52
C PHE A 4 -35.89 -10.49 -7.90
N TRP A 5 -35.68 -11.48 -7.04
CA TRP A 5 -34.74 -12.59 -7.22
C TRP A 5 -35.34 -13.76 -8.02
N LEU A 6 -36.66 -13.83 -8.21
CA LEU A 6 -37.28 -14.86 -9.03
C LEU A 6 -37.30 -14.42 -10.50
N PRO A 7 -36.63 -15.16 -11.42
CA PRO A 7 -36.61 -14.80 -12.85
C PRO A 7 -38.01 -14.69 -13.47
N SER A 8 -38.98 -15.45 -12.95
CA SER A 8 -40.39 -15.40 -13.42
C SER A 8 -41.14 -14.14 -13.02
N ALA A 9 -40.69 -13.43 -11.97
CA ALA A 9 -41.38 -12.25 -11.44
C ALA A 9 -40.94 -10.93 -12.10
N THR A 10 -39.88 -10.97 -12.92
CA THR A 10 -39.35 -9.80 -13.66
C THR A 10 -38.92 -10.19 -15.08
N PRO A 11 -39.86 -10.59 -15.96
CA PRO A 11 -39.54 -10.92 -17.36
C PRO A 11 -39.02 -9.72 -18.18
N GLU A 12 -39.37 -8.50 -17.78
CA GLU A 12 -38.94 -7.25 -18.44
C GLU A 12 -37.50 -6.81 -18.09
N ALA A 13 -36.75 -7.61 -17.31
CA ALA A 13 -35.35 -7.29 -17.01
C ALA A 13 -34.48 -7.58 -18.25
N THR A 14 -34.51 -6.67 -19.23
CA THR A 14 -33.70 -6.71 -20.47
C THR A 14 -32.19 -6.64 -20.18
N VAL A 15 -31.82 -6.22 -18.98
CA VAL A 15 -30.42 -6.03 -18.60
C VAL A 15 -29.82 -7.37 -18.16
N LYS A 16 -29.29 -8.10 -19.14
CA LYS A 16 -28.30 -9.15 -18.88
C LYS A 16 -27.05 -8.45 -18.33
N VAL A 17 -26.95 -8.35 -17.02
CA VAL A 17 -25.72 -7.86 -16.38
C VAL A 17 -24.64 -8.91 -16.64
N ASP A 18 -23.51 -8.47 -17.17
CA ASP A 18 -22.36 -9.35 -17.34
C ASP A 18 -21.93 -9.91 -15.98
N VAL A 19 -21.45 -11.14 -16.00
CA VAL A 19 -20.97 -11.82 -14.78
C VAL A 19 -19.89 -10.95 -14.15
N PRO A 20 -20.02 -10.56 -12.87
CA PRO A 20 -19.01 -9.77 -12.22
C PRO A 20 -17.68 -10.52 -12.23
N SER A 21 -16.57 -9.79 -12.33
CA SER A 21 -15.24 -10.40 -12.27
C SER A 21 -15.10 -11.21 -10.98
N ILE A 22 -14.86 -12.51 -11.13
CA ILE A 22 -14.59 -13.45 -10.03
C ILE A 22 -13.21 -13.23 -9.38
N HIS A 23 -12.35 -12.43 -10.01
CA HIS A 23 -10.99 -12.20 -9.52
C HIS A 23 -10.97 -11.09 -8.48
N THR A 24 -10.25 -11.33 -7.38
CA THR A 24 -9.86 -10.31 -6.42
C THR A 24 -8.84 -9.37 -7.04
N VAL A 25 -9.10 -8.07 -7.00
CA VAL A 25 -8.29 -7.03 -7.63
C VAL A 25 -7.79 -6.04 -6.58
N CYS A 26 -6.58 -5.52 -6.76
CA CYS A 26 -6.05 -4.44 -5.91
C CYS A 26 -6.85 -3.15 -6.14
N PRO A 27 -7.38 -2.49 -5.09
CA PRO A 27 -8.17 -1.27 -5.24
C PRO A 27 -7.38 -0.10 -5.87
N GLU A 28 -6.06 -0.05 -5.68
CA GLU A 28 -5.20 1.03 -6.18
C GLU A 28 -4.60 0.72 -7.56
N GLY A 29 -4.03 -0.49 -7.73
CA GLY A 29 -3.32 -0.87 -8.97
C GLY A 29 -4.20 -1.51 -10.04
N GLN A 30 -5.45 -1.89 -9.73
CA GLN A 30 -6.32 -2.72 -10.59
C GLN A 30 -5.70 -4.06 -11.03
N GLU A 31 -4.65 -4.51 -10.35
CA GLU A 31 -3.96 -5.76 -10.65
C GLU A 31 -4.69 -6.97 -10.05
N LYS A 32 -4.68 -8.11 -10.76
CA LYS A 32 -5.28 -9.36 -10.28
C LYS A 32 -4.43 -9.96 -9.17
N LEU A 33 -4.95 -9.96 -7.95
CA LEU A 33 -4.29 -10.53 -6.79
C LEU A 33 -4.58 -12.03 -6.70
N LYS A 34 -3.54 -12.86 -6.63
CA LYS A 34 -3.65 -14.28 -6.34
C LYS A 34 -3.16 -14.54 -4.92
N LEU A 35 -3.85 -15.37 -4.15
CA LEU A 35 -3.41 -15.72 -2.79
C LEU A 35 -1.97 -16.28 -2.76
N LYS A 36 -1.55 -16.98 -3.81
CA LYS A 36 -0.20 -17.54 -3.95
C LYS A 36 0.90 -16.49 -4.21
N SER A 37 0.55 -15.28 -4.65
CA SER A 37 1.52 -14.19 -4.86
C SER A 37 1.64 -13.28 -3.64
N LEU A 38 0.75 -13.42 -2.65
CA LEU A 38 0.84 -12.69 -1.39
C LEU A 38 1.89 -13.37 -0.49
N PHE A 39 2.68 -12.56 0.20
CA PHE A 39 3.64 -13.02 1.20
C PHE A 39 3.46 -12.22 2.49
N PRO A 40 3.66 -12.84 3.67
CA PRO A 40 3.55 -12.14 4.93
C PRO A 40 4.67 -11.11 5.05
N ILE A 41 4.34 -9.91 5.53
CA ILE A 41 5.30 -8.85 5.82
C ILE A 41 5.43 -8.74 7.34
N SER A 42 6.66 -8.77 7.84
CA SER A 42 6.99 -8.69 9.27
C SER A 42 7.85 -7.46 9.52
N PHE A 43 7.31 -6.51 10.29
CA PHE A 43 8.04 -5.34 10.74
C PHE A 43 8.62 -5.61 12.13
N THR A 44 9.87 -5.18 12.35
CA THR A 44 10.51 -5.26 13.67
C THR A 44 10.05 -4.09 14.51
N GLU A 45 9.42 -4.36 15.65
CA GLU A 45 8.94 -3.34 16.58
C GLU A 45 10.11 -2.73 17.37
N GLU A 46 10.02 -1.44 17.67
CA GLU A 46 10.94 -0.76 18.57
C GLU A 46 10.58 -1.09 20.02
N THR A 47 11.50 -1.73 20.74
CA THR A 47 11.36 -1.99 22.18
C THR A 47 11.63 -0.70 22.95
N ALA A 48 10.77 0.30 22.79
CA ALA A 48 10.64 1.37 23.77
C ALA A 48 9.77 0.82 24.90
N ASP A 49 10.42 0.57 26.04
CA ASP A 49 9.89 0.10 27.33
C ASP A 49 8.36 0.02 27.51
N GLN A 50 7.90 -1.20 27.85
CA GLN A 50 6.52 -1.55 28.19
C GLN A 50 5.99 -0.88 29.49
N LYS A 51 5.84 0.44 29.55
CA LYS A 51 5.40 1.08 30.81
C LYS A 51 4.22 2.04 30.78
N SER A 52 3.58 2.32 29.65
CA SER A 52 2.36 3.14 29.65
C SER A 52 1.16 2.42 29.04
N SER A 53 0.53 1.61 29.86
CA SER A 53 -0.71 0.86 29.65
C SER A 53 -1.95 1.63 29.13
N LYS A 54 -1.88 2.85 28.55
CA LYS A 54 -3.09 3.67 28.31
C LYS A 54 -3.14 4.63 27.11
N ALA A 55 -2.22 4.63 26.16
CA ALA A 55 -2.35 5.61 25.07
C ALA A 55 -1.85 5.08 23.74
N VAL A 56 -2.69 4.32 23.02
CA VAL A 56 -2.60 4.04 21.57
C VAL A 56 -1.16 4.17 21.08
N GLU A 57 -0.27 3.38 21.69
CA GLU A 57 1.16 3.66 21.60
C GLU A 57 1.50 3.50 20.13
N LYS A 58 1.92 4.59 19.51
CA LYS A 58 2.33 4.60 18.10
C LYS A 58 3.44 3.57 18.01
N LYS A 59 3.10 2.34 17.61
CA LYS A 59 4.05 1.27 17.39
C LYS A 59 5.06 1.79 16.40
N SER A 60 6.23 2.18 16.89
CA SER A 60 7.35 2.54 16.05
C SER A 60 7.97 1.25 15.57
N TYR A 61 8.23 1.20 14.27
CA TYR A 61 8.94 0.10 13.65
C TYR A 61 10.37 0.54 13.40
N MET A 62 11.32 -0.38 13.50
CA MET A 62 12.72 -0.12 13.21
C MET A 62 13.21 -1.04 12.09
N CYS A 63 14.24 -0.60 11.37
CA CYS A 63 14.96 -1.47 10.46
C CYS A 63 15.88 -2.42 11.26
N PRO A 64 15.86 -3.75 11.02
CA PRO A 64 16.66 -4.71 11.78
C PRO A 64 18.17 -4.41 11.72
N SER A 65 18.67 -3.93 10.58
CA SER A 65 20.10 -3.73 10.36
C SER A 65 20.66 -2.44 10.94
N CYS A 66 19.97 -1.31 10.73
CA CYS A 66 20.47 0.00 11.20
C CYS A 66 19.84 0.47 12.51
N LYS A 67 18.83 -0.25 13.02
CA LYS A 67 18.04 0.11 14.21
C LYS A 67 17.47 1.54 14.14
N SER A 68 17.36 2.11 12.94
CA SER A 68 16.73 3.41 12.76
C SER A 68 15.22 3.21 12.68
N THR A 69 14.47 4.11 13.30
CA THR A 69 13.01 4.16 13.21
C THR A 69 12.58 4.36 11.75
N ILE A 70 11.67 3.51 11.29
CA ILE A 70 11.06 3.56 9.97
C ILE A 70 10.01 4.69 9.97
N THR A 71 10.14 5.61 9.01
CA THR A 71 9.21 6.73 8.82
C THR A 71 8.63 6.74 7.41
N ASN A 72 7.52 7.45 7.21
CA ASN A 72 6.82 7.54 5.91
C ASN A 72 7.67 8.14 4.78
N THR A 73 8.72 8.90 5.12
CA THR A 73 9.64 9.50 4.14
C THR A 73 10.73 8.53 3.67
N MET A 74 10.95 7.44 4.39
CA MET A 74 11.99 6.47 4.06
C MET A 74 11.51 5.48 3.01
N SER A 75 12.38 5.19 2.05
CA SER A 75 12.17 4.08 1.13
C SER A 75 12.51 2.76 1.82
N LEU A 76 11.58 1.83 1.75
CA LEU A 76 11.67 0.51 2.36
C LEU A 76 11.70 -0.57 1.28
N VAL A 77 12.33 -1.70 1.61
CA VAL A 77 12.38 -2.87 0.72
C VAL A 77 12.03 -4.09 1.56
N ALA A 78 11.01 -4.81 1.12
CA ALA A 78 10.60 -6.07 1.73
C ALA A 78 11.22 -7.26 0.97
N VAL A 79 11.61 -8.29 1.71
CA VAL A 79 12.12 -9.53 1.14
C VAL A 79 10.97 -10.55 1.09
N SER A 80 10.56 -10.97 -0.10
CA SER A 80 9.36 -11.83 -0.26
C SER A 80 9.49 -13.22 0.36
N THR A 81 10.70 -13.72 0.57
CA THR A 81 10.96 -15.08 1.12
C THR A 81 10.81 -15.17 2.63
N CYS A 82 11.08 -14.08 3.36
CA CYS A 82 11.04 -14.05 4.82
C CYS A 82 10.08 -13.02 5.38
N GLY A 83 9.66 -12.03 4.57
CA GLY A 83 8.77 -10.96 4.98
C GLY A 83 9.44 -9.79 5.68
N HIS A 84 10.74 -9.86 5.98
CA HIS A 84 11.43 -8.78 6.69
C HIS A 84 11.59 -7.54 5.82
N VAL A 85 11.38 -6.38 6.44
CA VAL A 85 11.47 -5.06 5.81
C VAL A 85 12.74 -4.36 6.24
N PHE A 86 13.47 -3.84 5.26
CA PHE A 86 14.73 -3.13 5.46
C PHE A 86 14.69 -1.73 4.86
N CYS A 87 15.52 -0.84 5.40
CA CYS A 87 15.72 0.49 4.85
C CYS A 87 16.44 0.43 3.49
N LYS A 88 16.13 1.31 2.53
CA LYS A 88 16.81 1.34 1.21
C LYS A 88 18.34 1.39 1.33
N LYS A 89 18.86 2.19 2.26
CA LYS A 89 20.32 2.28 2.52
C LYS A 89 20.93 0.95 2.99
N CYS A 90 20.18 0.18 3.77
CA CYS A 90 20.57 -1.12 4.32
C CYS A 90 20.50 -2.19 3.23
N TYR A 91 19.46 -2.10 2.42
CA TYR A 91 19.26 -2.92 1.24
C TYR A 91 20.44 -2.80 0.27
N ASP A 92 20.78 -1.58 -0.16
CA ASP A 92 21.83 -1.34 -1.16
C ASP A 92 23.22 -1.78 -0.66
N LYS A 93 23.49 -1.60 0.65
CA LYS A 93 24.80 -1.90 1.23
C LYS A 93 24.99 -3.37 1.61
N PHE A 94 23.97 -3.98 2.22
CA PHE A 94 24.10 -5.30 2.83
C PHE A 94 23.32 -6.38 2.07
N LEU A 95 22.02 -6.17 1.82
CA LEU A 95 21.18 -7.21 1.20
C LEU A 95 21.61 -7.57 -0.22
N VAL A 96 22.00 -6.57 -1.03
CA VAL A 96 22.47 -6.81 -2.41
C VAL A 96 23.79 -7.57 -2.42
N LYS A 97 24.68 -7.30 -1.46
CA LYS A 97 26.01 -7.91 -1.37
C LYS A 97 25.96 -9.33 -0.82
N ASP A 98 25.26 -9.52 0.30
CA ASP A 98 25.23 -10.79 1.02
C ASP A 98 24.23 -11.78 0.43
N LYS A 99 23.23 -11.30 -0.35
CA LYS A 99 22.14 -12.08 -0.98
C LYS A 99 21.38 -12.98 0.00
N ALA A 100 21.43 -12.63 1.28
CA ALA A 100 20.76 -13.31 2.37
C ALA A 100 20.17 -12.28 3.33
N CYS A 101 19.08 -12.66 3.99
CA CYS A 101 18.43 -11.79 4.96
C CYS A 101 19.29 -11.69 6.21
N LEU A 102 19.60 -10.46 6.66
CA LEU A 102 20.45 -10.24 7.82
C LEU A 102 19.83 -10.73 9.15
N GLU A 103 18.51 -10.83 9.21
CA GLU A 103 17.80 -11.22 10.44
C GLU A 103 17.60 -12.74 10.57
N CYS A 104 17.26 -13.42 9.47
CA CYS A 104 16.96 -14.85 9.48
C CYS A 104 17.94 -15.71 8.69
N SER A 105 18.97 -15.10 8.11
CA SER A 105 19.99 -15.73 7.26
C SER A 105 19.46 -16.51 6.05
N LYS A 106 18.18 -16.34 5.68
CA LYS A 106 17.58 -17.00 4.52
C LYS A 106 18.14 -16.40 3.22
N PRO A 107 18.67 -17.22 2.29
CA PRO A 107 19.14 -16.73 1.00
C PRO A 107 17.96 -16.33 0.12
N PHE A 108 18.12 -15.27 -0.66
CA PHE A 108 17.14 -14.82 -1.64
C PHE A 108 17.82 -14.40 -2.94
N ARG A 109 17.01 -14.28 -4.00
CA ARG A 109 17.45 -13.74 -5.30
C ARG A 109 16.99 -12.29 -5.43
N GLU A 110 17.60 -11.56 -6.35
CA GLU A 110 17.22 -10.16 -6.65
C GLU A 110 15.73 -10.00 -6.98
N ARG A 111 15.12 -10.96 -7.68
CA ARG A 111 13.68 -10.97 -7.98
C ARG A 111 12.75 -11.05 -6.75
N ASN A 112 13.28 -11.47 -5.61
CA ASN A 112 12.53 -11.60 -4.36
C ASN A 112 12.57 -10.29 -3.54
N LEU A 113 13.24 -9.27 -4.05
CA LEU A 113 13.35 -7.96 -3.41
C LEU A 113 12.24 -7.07 -3.96
N VAL A 114 11.34 -6.65 -3.09
CA VAL A 114 10.17 -5.85 -3.45
C VAL A 114 10.32 -4.47 -2.81
N PRO A 115 10.63 -3.41 -3.59
CA PRO A 115 10.62 -2.06 -3.08
C PRO A 115 9.20 -1.68 -2.70
N LEU A 116 9.01 -1.19 -1.48
CA LEU A 116 7.73 -0.67 -1.04
C LEU A 116 7.59 0.76 -1.52
N GLU A 117 6.41 1.09 -2.05
CA GLU A 117 6.08 2.47 -2.41
C GLU A 117 6.02 3.33 -1.15
N LYS A 118 6.52 4.55 -1.28
CA LYS A 118 6.43 5.53 -0.20
C LYS A 118 5.10 6.28 -0.34
N GLY A 119 4.57 6.74 0.78
CA GLY A 119 3.30 7.46 0.80
C GLY A 119 3.03 8.10 2.16
N GLY A 120 1.97 8.89 2.25
CA GLY A 120 1.51 9.44 3.54
C GLY A 120 2.42 10.49 4.16
N THR A 121 3.18 11.23 3.34
CA THR A 121 4.06 12.33 3.80
C THR A 121 3.38 13.70 3.80
N GLY A 122 2.25 13.84 3.10
CA GLY A 122 1.49 15.09 3.00
C GLY A 122 2.06 16.11 2.01
N PHE A 123 3.13 15.79 1.28
CA PHE A 123 3.75 16.68 0.30
C PHE A 123 3.65 16.09 -1.11
N ALA A 124 3.22 16.92 -2.07
CA ALA A 124 3.12 16.52 -3.48
C ALA A 124 4.49 16.26 -4.14
N ALA A 125 5.57 16.85 -3.61
CA ALA A 125 6.92 16.70 -4.15
C ALA A 125 7.65 15.43 -3.69
N HIS A 126 7.00 14.57 -2.90
CA HIS A 126 7.67 13.47 -2.20
C HIS A 126 8.00 12.26 -3.09
N ASP A 127 7.17 11.99 -4.09
CA ASP A 127 7.34 10.86 -5.01
C ASP A 127 7.41 11.35 -6.45
N GLU A 128 8.27 10.71 -7.25
CA GLU A 128 8.57 11.13 -8.62
C GLU A 128 7.37 10.96 -9.57
N ARG A 129 6.39 10.10 -9.19
CA ARG A 129 5.25 9.71 -10.03
C ARG A 129 3.90 10.08 -9.41
N LEU A 130 3.79 11.22 -8.73
CA LEU A 130 2.51 11.73 -8.23
C LEU A 130 1.77 12.51 -9.33
N GLU A 131 0.79 11.87 -9.96
CA GLU A 131 -0.13 12.50 -10.90
C GLU A 131 -1.48 12.77 -10.23
N ALA A 132 -1.93 14.03 -10.26
CA ALA A 132 -3.29 14.38 -9.83
C ALA A 132 -4.31 13.91 -10.87
N ARG A 133 -4.78 12.66 -10.74
CA ARG A 133 -5.79 12.08 -11.66
C ARG A 133 -7.22 12.40 -11.28
N TYR A 134 -7.47 12.64 -9.99
CA TYR A 134 -8.80 12.89 -9.47
C TYR A 134 -8.87 14.26 -8.79
N PHE A 135 -9.56 15.19 -9.42
CA PHE A 135 -9.90 16.46 -8.81
C PHE A 135 -11.21 16.28 -8.06
N LYS A 136 -11.10 16.10 -6.73
CA LYS A 136 -12.28 16.25 -5.89
C LYS A 136 -12.55 17.75 -5.78
N HIS A 137 -13.62 18.23 -6.40
CA HIS A 137 -14.13 19.57 -6.12
C HIS A 137 -14.25 19.68 -4.60
N LEU A 138 -13.62 20.72 -4.03
CA LEU A 138 -13.65 20.98 -2.59
C LEU A 138 -15.08 20.77 -2.09
N GLY A 139 -15.23 19.86 -1.13
CA GLY A 139 -16.49 19.19 -0.84
C GLY A 139 -17.64 20.16 -0.57
N SER A 140 -18.85 19.69 -0.85
CA SER A 140 -20.10 20.37 -0.49
C SER A 140 -20.02 20.89 0.95
N GLY A 141 -19.81 22.20 1.12
CA GLY A 141 -19.53 22.83 2.42
C GLY A 141 -18.48 23.94 2.38
N SER A 142 -17.53 23.93 1.43
CA SER A 142 -16.50 24.98 1.36
C SER A 142 -16.89 26.21 0.52
N GLY A 143 -18.15 26.32 0.08
CA GLY A 143 -18.64 27.45 -0.73
C GLY A 143 -18.05 27.59 -2.14
N LEU A 144 -17.14 26.70 -2.55
CA LEU A 144 -16.37 26.79 -3.80
C LEU A 144 -16.66 25.62 -4.76
N GLY A 145 -17.81 24.97 -4.61
CA GLY A 145 -18.15 23.68 -5.25
C GLY A 145 -18.13 23.64 -6.79
N LEU A 146 -17.89 24.74 -7.49
CA LEU A 146 -17.91 24.82 -8.96
C LEU A 146 -16.74 25.58 -9.59
N VAL A 147 -15.75 26.02 -8.81
CA VAL A 147 -14.60 26.72 -9.40
C VAL A 147 -13.66 25.67 -10.01
N LYS A 148 -13.70 25.53 -11.34
CA LYS A 148 -12.65 24.81 -12.07
C LYS A 148 -11.34 25.58 -11.86
N PRO A 149 -10.23 24.93 -11.46
CA PRO A 149 -8.94 25.58 -11.50
C PRO A 149 -8.68 26.02 -12.95
N ALA A 150 -8.32 27.29 -13.14
CA ALA A 150 -7.98 27.81 -14.46
C ALA A 150 -6.85 26.96 -15.05
N PRO A 151 -6.94 26.54 -16.33
CA PRO A 151 -5.84 25.85 -16.98
C PRO A 151 -4.63 26.79 -16.97
N LYS A 152 -3.49 26.31 -16.44
CA LYS A 152 -2.22 27.01 -16.58
C LYS A 152 -1.91 27.13 -18.07
N THR A 153 -1.95 28.35 -18.60
CA THR A 153 -1.32 28.69 -19.89
C THR A 153 0.19 28.55 -19.71
N TYR A 154 0.80 27.67 -20.49
CA TYR A 154 2.25 27.59 -20.66
C TYR A 154 2.75 28.77 -21.47
#